data_AF-A0A6P6CU59-F1
#
_entry.id   AF-A0A6P6CU59-F1
#
_cell.length_a   1.000
_cell.length_b   1.000
_cell.length_c   1.000
_cell.angle_alpha   90.00
_cell.angle_beta   90.00
_cell.angle_gamma   90.00
#
_symmetry.space_group_name_H-M   'P 1'
#
loop_
_entity.id
_entity.type
_entity.pdbx_description
1 polymer ?
#
loop_
_entity_poly.entity_id
_entity_poly.type
_entity_poly.pdbx_seq_one_letter_code
_entity_poly.pdbx_strand_id
1 'polypeptide(L)'
;MMLSSILQTAHEELQEREGIAVALSIVSMKHLTTVLDQLEVYSAILTDKDSSSILQLMKEHQQREWGLVCNTIYLSYSKIILESKGAIFTHLDAILALVLQHYHNCIVEKDKNLKLDYLNALTTLTNILSSQRKAFQFNFPHKLDIVNLMVELIKEEPPNFISSSIRQMAMNIVTDFRNLRPLLEIEERTELLRTCFKGVLSLPPRDILRKEAARSKEAQAVLDLFKETLESLLRLMETLIVEMPTRIQNCLEVSGKEPLQDLFKETLESLLRLMETLIVEMPTRIQNCLELLDTWLNSQKDNERERAMWCTARILGFTAKMNNFKAEIEFTRLGRLVRLLAVRCQDPVDNICFLSSQAVYNLYCILLQQKRICRVLHQDPAHHSGTDSHGRPD
;
A
#
# COMPACT_ATOMS: atom_id res chain seq x y z
N MET A 1 16.41 -23.19 31.12
CA MET A 1 15.60 -24.35 31.54
C MET A 1 14.12 -24.01 31.69
N MET A 2 13.74 -22.97 32.46
CA MET A 2 12.31 -22.66 32.66
C MET A 2 11.61 -22.00 31.44
N LEU A 3 12.30 -21.18 30.65
CA LEU A 3 11.70 -20.52 29.46
C LEU A 3 11.48 -21.52 28.31
N SER A 4 12.45 -22.41 28.07
CA SER A 4 12.34 -23.46 27.05
C SER A 4 11.19 -24.42 27.34
N SER A 5 10.94 -24.77 28.61
CA SER A 5 9.81 -25.63 28.97
C SER A 5 8.46 -24.94 28.77
N ILE A 6 8.38 -23.61 28.97
CA ILE A 6 7.15 -22.84 28.73
C ILE A 6 6.84 -22.78 27.23
N LEU A 7 7.86 -22.63 26.37
CA LEU A 7 7.66 -22.63 24.92
C LEU A 7 7.29 -24.01 24.36
N GLN A 8 7.54 -25.09 25.11
CA GLN A 8 7.22 -26.47 24.72
C GLN A 8 5.86 -26.95 25.25
N THR A 9 5.07 -26.08 25.90
CA THR A 9 3.72 -26.45 26.36
C THR A 9 2.72 -26.47 25.22
N ALA A 10 1.45 -26.80 25.51
CA ALA A 10 0.38 -26.70 24.53
C ALA A 10 0.17 -25.25 24.07
N HIS A 11 -0.24 -25.10 22.81
CA HIS A 11 -0.54 -23.83 22.15
C HIS A 11 -1.98 -23.80 21.60
N GLU A 12 -2.84 -24.74 22.01
CA GLU A 12 -4.15 -24.93 21.40
C GLU A 12 -5.09 -23.77 21.73
N GLU A 13 -5.16 -23.40 23.01
CA GLU A 13 -6.08 -22.37 23.48
C GLU A 13 -5.47 -20.97 23.32
N LEU A 14 -6.31 -19.98 23.01
CA LEU A 14 -5.84 -18.58 22.94
C LEU A 14 -5.28 -18.11 24.29
N GLN A 15 -5.92 -18.49 25.39
CA GLN A 15 -5.53 -18.11 26.75
C GLN A 15 -4.14 -18.65 27.13
N GLU A 16 -3.79 -19.85 26.67
CA GLU A 16 -2.46 -20.43 26.86
C GLU A 16 -1.40 -19.59 26.16
N ARG A 17 -1.65 -19.28 24.88
CA ARG A 17 -0.73 -18.47 24.07
C ARG A 17 -0.54 -17.07 24.64
N GLU A 18 -1.61 -16.43 25.11
CA GLU A 18 -1.55 -15.14 25.79
C GLU A 18 -0.78 -15.23 27.11
N GLY A 19 -1.01 -16.28 27.91
CA GLY A 19 -0.30 -16.53 29.15
C GLY A 19 1.20 -16.69 28.96
N ILE A 20 1.62 -17.46 27.94
CA ILE A 20 3.02 -17.60 27.54
C ILE A 20 3.60 -16.24 27.13
N ALA A 21 2.92 -15.51 26.25
CA ALA A 21 3.39 -14.21 25.77
C ALA A 21 3.57 -13.18 26.91
N VAL A 22 2.65 -13.14 27.88
CA VAL A 22 2.74 -12.28 29.06
C VAL A 22 3.89 -12.70 29.98
N ALA A 23 4.07 -14.01 30.21
CA ALA A 23 5.18 -14.50 31.02
C ALA A 23 6.53 -14.09 30.41
N LEU A 24 6.69 -14.26 29.09
CA LEU A 24 7.91 -13.87 28.38
C LEU A 24 8.12 -12.36 28.40
N SER A 25 7.06 -11.54 28.26
CA SER A 25 7.19 -10.09 28.33
C SER A 25 7.65 -9.61 29.72
N ILE A 26 7.11 -10.17 30.80
CA ILE A 26 7.53 -9.83 32.17
C ILE A 26 9.02 -10.17 32.38
N VAL A 27 9.46 -11.37 31.96
CA VAL A 27 10.86 -11.77 32.09
C VAL A 27 11.79 -10.87 31.25
N SER A 28 11.34 -10.48 30.06
CA SER A 28 12.10 -9.62 29.16
C SER A 28 12.39 -8.23 29.73
N MET A 29 11.59 -7.75 30.70
CA MET A 29 11.82 -6.45 31.36
C MET A 29 13.18 -6.37 32.05
N LYS A 30 13.72 -7.50 32.51
CA LYS A 30 15.06 -7.60 33.13
C LYS A 30 16.06 -8.39 32.29
N HIS A 31 15.59 -9.36 31.51
CA HIS A 31 16.43 -10.31 30.79
C HIS A 31 16.06 -10.37 29.30
N LEU A 32 15.99 -9.21 28.64
CA LEU A 32 15.55 -9.09 27.25
C LEU A 32 16.34 -10.00 26.30
N THR A 33 17.67 -9.93 26.31
CA THR A 33 18.54 -10.71 25.42
C THR A 33 18.31 -12.21 25.60
N THR A 34 18.30 -12.69 26.85
CA THR A 34 18.03 -14.11 27.15
C THR A 34 16.67 -14.58 26.63
N VAL A 35 15.63 -13.75 26.71
CA VAL A 35 14.30 -14.10 26.17
C VAL A 35 14.32 -14.13 24.64
N LEU A 36 14.97 -13.16 24.00
CA LEU A 36 15.08 -13.09 22.54
C LEU A 36 15.90 -14.27 21.99
N ASP A 37 17.05 -14.58 22.59
CA ASP A 37 17.89 -15.73 22.23
C ASP A 37 17.10 -17.04 22.34
N GLN A 38 16.29 -17.18 23.38
CA GLN A 38 15.47 -18.38 23.58
C GLN A 38 14.36 -18.52 22.53
N LEU A 39 13.73 -17.41 22.14
CA LEU A 39 12.73 -17.39 21.06
C LEU A 39 13.36 -17.69 19.70
N GLU A 40 14.56 -17.17 19.44
CA GLU A 40 15.32 -17.45 18.22
C GLU A 40 15.73 -18.92 18.12
N VAL A 41 16.31 -19.47 19.19
CA VAL A 41 16.66 -20.90 19.26
C VAL A 41 15.43 -21.78 19.08
N TYR A 42 14.32 -21.43 19.71
CA TYR A 42 13.07 -22.18 19.54
C TYR A 42 12.59 -22.13 18.08
N SER A 43 12.61 -20.94 17.46
CA SER A 43 12.24 -20.75 16.05
C SER A 43 13.11 -21.59 15.11
N ALA A 44 14.43 -21.63 15.35
CA ALA A 44 15.36 -22.43 14.57
C ALA A 44 15.05 -23.93 14.64
N ILE A 45 14.78 -24.46 15.84
CA ILE A 45 14.41 -25.87 16.05
C ILE A 45 13.15 -26.23 15.27
N LEU A 46 12.15 -25.34 15.22
CA LEU A 46 10.91 -25.62 14.50
C LEU A 46 11.16 -25.82 13.00
N THR A 47 12.08 -25.05 12.40
CA THR A 47 12.41 -25.13 10.97
C THR A 47 13.45 -26.21 10.60
N ASP A 48 14.10 -26.81 11.58
CA ASP A 48 15.18 -27.78 11.37
C ASP A 48 14.63 -29.18 11.07
N LYS A 49 15.10 -29.79 9.99
CA LYS A 49 14.57 -31.07 9.50
C LYS A 49 14.87 -32.24 10.42
N ASP A 50 15.96 -32.18 11.18
CA ASP A 50 16.43 -33.29 12.01
C ASP A 50 15.85 -33.24 13.43
N SER A 51 15.58 -32.03 13.94
CA SER A 51 15.13 -31.81 15.33
C SER A 51 13.66 -31.39 15.48
N SER A 52 13.00 -30.91 14.43
CA SER A 52 11.61 -30.45 14.52
C SER A 52 10.62 -31.60 14.68
N SER A 53 9.93 -31.64 15.81
CA SER A 53 8.80 -32.54 16.03
C SER A 53 7.62 -32.24 15.10
N ILE A 54 7.44 -30.97 14.70
CA ILE A 54 6.36 -30.57 13.79
C ILE A 54 6.62 -31.15 12.41
N LEU A 55 7.85 -31.08 11.89
CA LEU A 55 8.17 -31.59 10.55
C LEU A 55 8.06 -33.13 10.43
N GLN A 56 7.93 -33.85 11.54
CA GLN A 56 7.67 -35.30 11.56
C GLN A 56 6.18 -35.64 11.42
N LEU A 57 5.27 -34.67 11.58
CA LEU A 57 3.82 -34.88 11.48
C LEU A 57 3.34 -35.02 10.03
N MET A 58 2.11 -35.48 9.84
CA MET A 58 1.43 -35.42 8.53
C MET A 58 1.19 -33.96 8.12
N LYS A 59 1.34 -33.64 6.83
CA LYS A 59 1.31 -32.26 6.30
C LYS A 59 0.17 -31.38 6.84
N GLU A 60 -1.05 -31.91 6.94
CA GLU A 60 -2.22 -31.19 7.46
C GLU A 60 -2.04 -30.79 8.94
N HIS A 61 -1.50 -31.68 9.77
CA HIS A 61 -1.17 -31.40 11.17
C HIS A 61 0.04 -30.48 11.29
N GLN A 62 1.03 -30.61 10.40
CA GLN A 62 2.19 -29.70 10.37
C GLN A 62 1.73 -28.24 10.28
N GLN A 63 0.81 -27.95 9.35
CA GLN A 63 0.31 -26.60 9.11
C GLN A 63 -0.43 -26.03 10.31
N ARG A 64 -1.31 -26.83 10.93
CA ARG A 64 -2.04 -26.42 12.13
C ARG A 64 -1.08 -26.10 13.28
N GLU A 65 -0.17 -27.00 13.60
CA GLU A 65 0.78 -26.82 14.70
C GLU A 65 1.72 -25.62 14.45
N TRP A 66 2.19 -25.46 13.21
CA TRP A 66 2.96 -24.29 12.80
C TRP A 66 2.19 -22.98 13.03
N GLY A 67 0.92 -22.93 12.60
CA GLY A 67 0.07 -21.75 12.79
C GLY A 67 -0.06 -21.39 14.26
N LEU A 68 -0.29 -22.37 15.14
CA LEU A 68 -0.41 -22.14 16.58
C LEU A 68 0.88 -21.62 17.21
N VAL A 69 2.01 -22.26 16.92
CA VAL A 69 3.31 -21.91 17.50
C VAL A 69 3.80 -20.55 17.01
N CYS A 70 3.72 -20.25 15.71
CA CYS A 70 4.07 -18.94 15.18
C CYS A 70 3.22 -17.82 15.78
N ASN A 71 1.91 -18.06 15.98
CA ASN A 71 1.05 -17.12 16.70
C ASN A 71 1.57 -16.82 18.11
N THR A 72 1.98 -17.84 18.88
CA THR A 72 2.58 -17.63 20.21
C THR A 72 3.86 -16.82 20.15
N ILE A 73 4.75 -17.11 19.19
CA ILE A 73 6.01 -16.38 19.03
C ILE A 73 5.72 -14.89 18.73
N TYR A 74 4.81 -14.59 17.81
CA TYR A 74 4.54 -13.21 17.40
C TYR A 74 3.75 -12.44 18.46
N LEU A 75 2.84 -13.10 19.18
CA LEU A 75 2.21 -12.53 20.38
C LEU A 75 3.25 -12.22 21.47
N SER A 76 4.24 -13.08 21.65
CA SER A 76 5.33 -12.86 22.61
C SER A 76 6.16 -11.64 22.23
N TYR A 77 6.61 -11.54 20.97
CA TYR A 77 7.30 -10.33 20.49
C TYR A 77 6.43 -9.08 20.64
N SER A 78 5.14 -9.17 20.29
CA SER A 78 4.18 -8.07 20.42
C SER A 78 4.07 -7.55 21.86
N LYS A 79 3.94 -8.46 22.84
CA LYS A 79 3.90 -8.10 24.26
C LYS A 79 5.23 -7.55 24.75
N ILE A 80 6.36 -8.11 24.32
CA ILE A 80 7.69 -7.56 24.67
C ILE A 80 7.85 -6.15 24.09
N ILE A 81 7.44 -5.90 22.85
CA ILE A 81 7.49 -4.56 22.23
C ILE A 81 6.65 -3.56 23.01
N LEU A 82 5.45 -3.96 23.43
CA LEU A 82 4.53 -3.11 24.18
C LEU A 82 5.09 -2.71 25.56
N GLU A 83 5.71 -3.65 26.27
CA GLU A 83 6.23 -3.45 27.63
C GLU A 83 7.67 -2.88 27.65
N SER A 84 8.41 -2.98 26.55
CA SER A 84 9.80 -2.56 26.48
C SER A 84 9.95 -1.03 26.46
N LYS A 85 10.92 -0.51 27.22
CA LYS A 85 11.31 0.90 27.18
C LYS A 85 12.17 1.27 25.95
N GLY A 86 12.28 0.37 24.98
CA GLY A 86 12.89 0.61 23.67
C GLY A 86 14.15 -0.19 23.37
N ALA A 87 14.66 -0.97 24.33
CA ALA A 87 15.82 -1.83 24.11
C ALA A 87 15.55 -2.92 23.06
N ILE A 88 14.30 -3.34 22.86
CA ILE A 88 13.93 -4.31 21.81
C ILE A 88 14.15 -3.77 20.40
N PHE A 89 14.15 -2.45 20.18
CA PHE A 89 14.26 -1.90 18.83
C PHE A 89 15.64 -2.12 18.20
N THR A 90 16.69 -2.40 18.99
CA THR A 90 17.99 -2.82 18.43
C THR A 90 17.96 -4.23 17.85
N HIS A 91 16.96 -5.05 18.21
CA HIS A 91 16.79 -6.43 17.77
C HIS A 91 15.62 -6.59 16.79
N LEU A 92 14.85 -5.54 16.54
CA LEU A 92 13.61 -5.65 15.77
C LEU A 92 13.86 -6.08 14.32
N ASP A 93 14.95 -5.65 13.69
CA ASP A 93 15.27 -6.07 12.32
C ASP A 93 15.47 -7.60 12.23
N ALA A 94 16.15 -8.20 13.22
CA ALA A 94 16.32 -9.65 13.30
C ALA A 94 14.98 -10.36 13.51
N ILE A 95 14.07 -9.77 14.29
CA ILE A 95 12.70 -10.29 14.46
C ILE A 95 11.95 -10.25 13.12
N LEU A 96 12.06 -9.17 12.35
CA LEU A 96 11.44 -9.07 11.02
C LEU A 96 12.03 -10.10 10.03
N ALA A 97 13.35 -10.33 10.08
CA ALA A 97 14.01 -11.36 9.30
C ALA A 97 13.48 -12.78 9.64
N LEU A 98 13.31 -13.08 10.93
CA LEU A 98 12.74 -14.36 11.39
C LEU A 98 11.29 -14.53 10.91
N VAL A 99 10.48 -13.48 11.00
CA VAL A 99 9.09 -13.47 10.52
C VAL A 99 9.01 -13.77 9.02
N LEU A 100 9.92 -13.23 8.22
CA LEU A 100 10.04 -13.55 6.79
C LEU A 100 10.44 -15.00 6.56
N GLN A 101 11.44 -15.48 7.29
CA GLN A 101 11.92 -16.85 7.18
C GLN A 101 10.82 -17.86 7.51
N HIS A 102 10.00 -17.61 8.53
CA HIS A 102 8.84 -18.45 8.84
C HIS A 102 7.84 -18.54 7.69
N TYR A 103 7.60 -17.43 6.97
CA TYR A 103 6.73 -17.47 5.80
C TYR A 103 7.30 -18.43 4.75
N HIS A 104 8.56 -18.24 4.36
CA HIS A 104 9.19 -19.02 3.29
C HIS A 104 9.39 -20.50 3.63
N ASN A 105 9.68 -20.81 4.89
CA ASN A 105 9.97 -22.19 5.30
C ASN A 105 8.70 -22.99 5.60
N CYS A 106 7.63 -22.35 6.06
CA CYS A 106 6.50 -23.05 6.67
C CYS A 106 5.20 -22.88 5.88
N ILE A 107 5.06 -21.81 5.11
CA ILE A 107 3.87 -21.58 4.30
C ILE A 107 4.09 -22.22 2.92
N VAL A 108 3.56 -23.43 2.77
CA VAL A 108 3.46 -24.07 1.45
C VAL A 108 2.56 -23.20 0.57
N GLU A 109 3.02 -22.83 -0.63
CA GLU A 109 2.45 -21.83 -1.56
C GLU A 109 0.92 -21.92 -1.81
N LYS A 110 0.25 -22.99 -1.39
CA LYS A 110 -1.17 -23.29 -1.65
C LYS A 110 -2.09 -23.30 -0.42
N ASP A 111 -1.58 -23.21 0.81
CA ASP A 111 -2.47 -23.22 1.99
C ASP A 111 -2.96 -21.81 2.34
N LYS A 112 -4.23 -21.57 2.06
CA LYS A 112 -4.88 -20.28 2.31
C LYS A 112 -5.08 -19.99 3.80
N ASN A 113 -5.38 -21.01 4.62
CA ASN A 113 -5.67 -20.82 6.04
C ASN A 113 -4.39 -20.47 6.81
N LEU A 114 -3.29 -21.18 6.50
CA LEU A 114 -1.99 -20.88 7.11
C LEU A 114 -1.46 -19.50 6.71
N LYS A 115 -1.67 -19.08 5.45
CA LYS A 115 -1.39 -17.70 5.01
C LYS A 115 -2.17 -16.69 5.85
N LEU A 116 -3.46 -16.93 6.11
CA LEU A 116 -4.30 -16.06 6.92
C LEU A 116 -3.86 -16.01 8.39
N ASP A 117 -3.54 -17.15 9.00
CA ASP A 117 -3.06 -17.23 10.38
C ASP A 117 -1.74 -16.46 10.55
N TYR A 118 -0.82 -16.62 9.60
CA TYR A 118 0.43 -15.85 9.57
C TYR A 118 0.17 -14.35 9.47
N LEU A 119 -0.68 -13.92 8.53
CA LEU A 119 -0.97 -12.51 8.33
C LEU A 119 -1.69 -11.92 9.55
N ASN A 120 -2.53 -12.68 10.26
CA ASN A 120 -3.24 -12.24 11.46
C ASN A 120 -2.25 -11.96 12.59
N ALA A 121 -1.32 -12.90 12.79
CA ALA A 121 -0.26 -12.77 13.76
C ALA A 121 0.67 -11.57 13.43
N LEU A 122 1.04 -11.42 12.16
CA LEU A 122 1.88 -10.32 11.71
C LEU A 122 1.19 -8.96 11.85
N THR A 123 -0.09 -8.85 11.48
CA THR A 123 -0.88 -7.62 11.64
C THR A 123 -0.94 -7.19 13.11
N THR A 124 -1.05 -8.12 14.04
CA THR A 124 -1.04 -7.81 15.49
C THR A 124 0.29 -7.19 15.91
N LEU A 125 1.40 -7.77 15.44
CA LEU A 125 2.75 -7.28 15.71
C LEU A 125 2.99 -5.89 15.10
N THR A 126 2.64 -5.70 13.82
CA THR A 126 2.87 -4.43 13.11
C THR A 126 2.01 -3.30 13.65
N ASN A 127 0.76 -3.58 14.04
CA ASN A 127 -0.12 -2.57 14.63
C ASN A 127 0.48 -1.99 15.92
N ILE A 128 0.96 -2.85 16.83
CA ILE A 128 1.62 -2.42 18.07
C ILE A 128 2.87 -1.61 17.73
N LEU A 129 3.68 -2.06 16.78
CA LEU A 129 4.89 -1.38 16.34
C LEU A 129 4.60 0.01 15.76
N SER A 130 3.50 0.19 15.03
CA SER A 130 3.10 1.47 14.44
C SER A 130 2.87 2.57 15.48
N SER A 131 2.52 2.17 16.72
CA SER A 131 2.33 3.07 17.86
C SER A 131 3.63 3.42 18.61
N GLN A 132 4.75 2.76 18.29
CA GLN A 132 6.01 2.91 19.01
C GLN A 132 6.92 3.99 18.39
N ARG A 133 6.78 5.24 18.85
CA ARG A 133 7.57 6.38 18.35
C ARG A 133 9.10 6.19 18.41
N LYS A 134 9.59 5.39 19.36
CA LYS A 134 11.02 5.09 19.51
C LYS A 134 11.57 4.25 18.34
N ALA A 135 10.75 3.41 17.72
CA ALA A 135 11.15 2.59 16.59
C ALA A 135 11.60 3.46 15.39
N PHE A 136 11.05 4.67 15.24
CA PHE A 136 11.31 5.55 14.09
C PHE A 136 12.76 6.10 14.04
N GLN A 137 13.54 5.88 15.10
CA GLN A 137 14.95 6.27 15.21
C GLN A 137 15.90 5.22 14.63
N PHE A 138 15.41 4.01 14.40
CA PHE A 138 16.19 2.85 13.97
C PHE A 138 15.94 2.56 12.49
N ASN A 139 16.84 1.79 11.88
CA ASN A 139 16.74 1.33 10.50
C ASN A 139 16.52 -0.18 10.50
N PHE A 140 15.55 -0.62 9.71
CA PHE A 140 15.10 -2.01 9.62
C PHE A 140 15.08 -2.45 8.14
N PRO A 141 16.21 -2.84 7.54
CA PRO A 141 16.27 -3.27 6.14
C PRO A 141 15.21 -4.32 5.77
N HIS A 142 14.95 -5.31 6.63
CA HIS A 142 13.99 -6.39 6.37
C HIS A 142 12.53 -5.92 6.30
N LYS A 143 12.24 -4.66 6.68
CA LYS A 143 10.96 -4.00 6.41
C LYS A 143 10.62 -4.04 4.92
N LEU A 144 11.58 -3.74 4.04
CA LEU A 144 11.34 -3.66 2.60
C LEU A 144 11.00 -5.04 2.03
N ASP A 145 11.67 -6.08 2.52
CA ASP A 145 11.39 -7.46 2.12
C ASP A 145 9.98 -7.90 2.54
N ILE A 146 9.51 -7.51 3.73
CA ILE A 146 8.10 -7.76 4.13
C ILE A 146 7.13 -6.96 3.25
N VAL A 147 7.42 -5.71 2.93
CA VAL A 147 6.57 -4.91 2.02
C VAL A 147 6.48 -5.58 0.64
N ASN A 148 7.60 -6.07 0.11
CA ASN A 148 7.63 -6.79 -1.15
C ASN A 148 6.80 -8.08 -1.08
N LEU A 149 6.93 -8.85 0.00
CA LEU A 149 6.09 -10.03 0.24
C LEU A 149 4.60 -9.66 0.26
N MET A 150 4.22 -8.56 0.92
CA MET A 150 2.83 -8.09 0.96
C MET A 150 2.31 -7.73 -0.45
N VAL A 151 3.15 -7.08 -1.28
CA VAL A 151 2.81 -6.76 -2.67
C VAL A 151 2.59 -8.02 -3.50
N GLU A 152 3.46 -9.02 -3.37
CA GLU A 152 3.30 -10.31 -4.09
C GLU A 152 2.03 -11.05 -3.65
N LEU A 153 1.73 -11.08 -2.35
CA LEU A 153 0.48 -11.65 -1.83
C LEU A 153 -0.78 -10.96 -2.38
N ILE A 154 -0.75 -9.64 -2.60
CA ILE A 154 -1.87 -8.92 -3.22
C ILE A 154 -2.01 -9.32 -4.71
N LYS A 155 -0.88 -9.52 -5.43
CA LYS A 155 -0.86 -9.93 -6.84
C LYS A 155 -1.37 -11.36 -7.05
N GLU A 156 -1.14 -12.25 -6.09
CA GLU A 156 -1.65 -13.63 -6.12
C GLU A 156 -3.19 -13.70 -6.08
N GLU A 157 -3.86 -12.73 -5.44
CA GLU A 157 -5.33 -12.73 -5.32
C GLU A 157 -6.03 -12.30 -6.63
N PRO A 158 -7.16 -12.93 -7.03
CA PRO A 158 -7.85 -12.66 -8.30
C PRO A 158 -8.36 -11.21 -8.46
N PRO A 159 -7.90 -10.38 -9.41
CA PRO A 159 -8.14 -8.92 -9.40
C PRO A 159 -9.63 -8.51 -9.44
N ASN A 160 -10.49 -9.35 -10.00
CA ASN A 160 -11.92 -9.12 -10.21
C ASN A 160 -12.82 -9.71 -9.11
N PHE A 161 -12.26 -10.35 -8.09
CA PHE A 161 -13.02 -11.03 -7.05
C PHE A 161 -12.27 -10.97 -5.70
N ILE A 162 -12.99 -10.81 -4.59
CA ILE A 162 -12.40 -10.86 -3.25
C ILE A 162 -12.88 -12.13 -2.57
N SER A 163 -11.93 -13.04 -2.31
CA SER A 163 -12.22 -14.35 -1.73
C SER A 163 -11.70 -14.51 -0.30
N SER A 164 -10.85 -13.58 0.15
CA SER A 164 -10.05 -13.70 1.37
C SER A 164 -9.70 -12.34 1.95
N SER A 165 -9.27 -12.33 3.21
CA SER A 165 -8.78 -11.13 3.86
C SER A 165 -7.32 -10.76 3.54
N ILE A 166 -6.66 -11.50 2.63
CA ILE A 166 -5.23 -11.37 2.36
C ILE A 166 -4.89 -9.95 1.88
N ARG A 167 -5.69 -9.39 0.96
CA ARG A 167 -5.42 -8.06 0.39
C ARG A 167 -5.41 -6.97 1.44
N GLN A 168 -6.46 -6.90 2.26
CA GLN A 168 -6.57 -5.83 3.24
C GLN A 168 -5.57 -5.98 4.38
N MET A 169 -5.26 -7.22 4.79
CA MET A 169 -4.23 -7.48 5.81
C MET A 169 -2.86 -7.05 5.31
N ALA A 170 -2.52 -7.40 4.06
CA ALA A 170 -1.28 -6.95 3.42
C ALA A 170 -1.19 -5.42 3.35
N MET A 171 -2.27 -4.74 2.92
CA MET A 171 -2.33 -3.28 2.91
C MET A 171 -2.19 -2.66 4.31
N ASN A 172 -2.80 -3.25 5.34
CA ASN A 172 -2.68 -2.79 6.73
C ASN A 172 -1.25 -2.94 7.26
N ILE A 173 -0.60 -4.08 7.01
CA ILE A 173 0.80 -4.32 7.39
C ILE A 173 1.73 -3.27 6.78
N VAL A 174 1.56 -2.98 5.48
CA VAL A 174 2.35 -1.92 4.81
C VAL A 174 2.05 -0.55 5.44
N THR A 175 0.80 -0.26 5.77
CA THR A 175 0.37 0.98 6.43
C THR A 175 0.98 1.13 7.82
N ASP A 176 1.11 0.05 8.59
CA ASP A 176 1.70 0.06 9.93
C ASP A 176 3.19 0.38 9.90
N PHE A 177 3.87 -0.01 8.82
CA PHE A 177 5.30 0.22 8.60
C PHE A 177 5.66 1.63 8.13
N ARG A 178 4.69 2.49 7.88
CA ARG A 178 4.86 3.85 7.33
C ARG A 178 6.02 4.67 7.93
N ASN A 179 6.11 4.68 9.25
CA ASN A 179 7.06 5.52 9.98
C ASN A 179 8.41 4.84 10.25
N LEU A 180 8.54 3.56 9.91
CA LEU A 180 9.78 2.81 10.10
C LEU A 180 10.76 3.14 8.97
N ARG A 181 12.06 3.19 9.27
CA ARG A 181 13.08 3.35 8.24
C ARG A 181 13.58 1.97 7.79
N PRO A 182 13.98 1.80 6.52
CA PRO A 182 14.00 2.81 5.46
C PRO A 182 12.59 3.14 4.94
N LEU A 183 12.38 4.38 4.48
CA LEU A 183 11.14 4.77 3.80
C LEU A 183 11.11 4.11 2.42
N LEU A 184 9.93 3.86 1.86
CA LEU A 184 9.81 3.35 0.51
C LEU A 184 10.35 4.37 -0.49
N GLU A 185 10.95 3.93 -1.57
CA GLU A 185 11.33 4.81 -2.68
C GLU A 185 10.11 5.07 -3.59
N ILE A 186 10.21 6.09 -4.46
CA ILE A 186 9.10 6.50 -5.34
C ILE A 186 8.65 5.35 -6.25
N GLU A 187 9.61 4.57 -6.77
CA GLU A 187 9.35 3.42 -7.64
C GLU A 187 8.61 2.30 -6.90
N GLU A 188 9.01 1.99 -5.66
CA GLU A 188 8.35 0.98 -4.82
C GLU A 188 6.93 1.41 -4.44
N ARG A 189 6.74 2.68 -4.07
CA ARG A 189 5.40 3.26 -3.83
C ARG A 189 4.52 3.15 -5.08
N THR A 190 5.08 3.45 -6.26
CA THR A 190 4.34 3.39 -7.53
C THR A 190 3.90 1.96 -7.85
N GLU A 191 4.75 0.96 -7.62
CA GLU A 191 4.43 -0.46 -7.77
C GLU A 191 3.32 -0.91 -6.81
N LEU A 192 3.46 -0.59 -5.53
CA LEU A 192 2.47 -0.89 -4.49
C LEU A 192 1.11 -0.31 -4.87
N LEU A 193 1.07 0.98 -5.24
CA LEU A 193 -0.15 1.67 -5.61
C LEU A 193 -0.80 1.05 -6.85
N ARG A 194 -0.03 0.79 -7.91
CA ARG A 194 -0.54 0.13 -9.11
C ARG A 194 -1.14 -1.24 -8.80
N THR A 195 -0.50 -2.01 -7.93
CA THR A 195 -0.98 -3.32 -7.49
C THR A 195 -2.30 -3.20 -6.72
N CYS A 196 -2.37 -2.29 -5.75
CA CYS A 196 -3.57 -2.03 -4.97
C CYS A 196 -4.73 -1.49 -5.84
N PHE A 197 -4.45 -0.58 -6.78
CA PHE A 197 -5.45 -0.01 -7.69
C PHE A 197 -6.00 -1.06 -8.63
N LYS A 198 -5.16 -1.98 -9.12
CA LYS A 198 -5.63 -3.13 -9.89
C LYS A 198 -6.59 -4.00 -9.09
N GLY A 199 -6.32 -4.17 -7.80
CA GLY A 199 -7.19 -4.90 -6.89
C GLY A 199 -8.53 -4.22 -6.62
N VAL A 200 -8.69 -2.91 -6.88
CA VAL A 200 -9.93 -2.16 -6.58
C VAL A 200 -10.70 -1.70 -7.82
N LEU A 201 -10.01 -1.16 -8.84
CA LEU A 201 -10.66 -0.69 -10.05
C LEU A 201 -11.35 -1.83 -10.80
N SER A 202 -10.77 -3.04 -10.74
CA SER A 202 -11.27 -4.25 -11.40
C SER A 202 -12.44 -4.92 -10.66
N LEU A 203 -12.78 -4.46 -9.46
CA LEU A 203 -13.85 -5.06 -8.65
C LEU A 203 -15.24 -4.74 -9.22
N PRO A 204 -16.21 -5.66 -9.05
CA PRO A 204 -17.57 -5.45 -9.52
C PRO A 204 -18.18 -4.15 -8.98
N PRO A 205 -19.13 -3.54 -9.72
CA PRO A 205 -19.93 -2.44 -9.20
C PRO A 205 -20.63 -2.84 -7.91
N ARG A 206 -20.67 -1.90 -6.97
CA ARG A 206 -21.33 -2.09 -5.67
C ARG A 206 -22.77 -2.58 -5.80
N ASP A 207 -23.52 -2.08 -6.79
CA ASP A 207 -24.93 -2.43 -6.96
C ASP A 207 -25.12 -3.89 -7.37
N ILE A 208 -24.12 -4.51 -7.98
CA ILE A 208 -24.09 -5.95 -8.25
C ILE A 208 -23.83 -6.70 -6.94
N LEU A 209 -22.78 -6.33 -6.21
CA LEU A 209 -22.39 -6.96 -4.94
C LEU A 209 -23.51 -6.89 -3.88
N ARG A 210 -24.22 -5.76 -3.80
CA ARG A 210 -25.32 -5.59 -2.83
C ARG A 210 -26.55 -6.44 -3.19
N LYS A 211 -26.85 -6.59 -4.49
CA LYS A 211 -27.94 -7.45 -4.96
C LYS A 211 -27.64 -8.93 -4.71
N GLU A 212 -26.36 -9.31 -4.76
CA GLU A 212 -25.90 -10.65 -4.44
C GLU A 212 -25.87 -10.91 -2.93
N ALA A 213 -25.46 -9.94 -2.12
CA ALA A 213 -25.45 -10.02 -0.66
C ALA A 213 -26.84 -10.33 -0.05
N ALA A 214 -27.90 -9.80 -0.66
CA ALA A 214 -29.28 -10.09 -0.23
C ALA A 214 -29.71 -11.56 -0.43
N ARG A 215 -28.91 -12.39 -1.11
CA ARG A 215 -29.26 -13.77 -1.48
C ARG A 215 -28.73 -14.85 -0.54
N SER A 216 -27.69 -14.57 0.27
CA SER A 216 -27.09 -15.55 1.19
C SER A 216 -26.19 -14.90 2.24
N LYS A 217 -25.88 -15.62 3.34
CA LYS A 217 -24.94 -15.14 4.37
C LYS A 217 -23.51 -15.07 3.85
N GLU A 218 -23.15 -15.98 2.96
CA GLU A 218 -21.85 -16.04 2.30
C GLU A 218 -21.63 -14.81 1.41
N ALA A 219 -22.65 -14.37 0.68
CA ALA A 219 -22.59 -13.16 -0.13
C ALA A 219 -22.53 -11.88 0.74
N GLN A 220 -23.15 -11.89 1.92
CA GLN A 220 -22.99 -10.80 2.89
C GLN A 220 -21.55 -10.73 3.42
N ALA A 221 -20.93 -11.87 3.74
CA ALA A 221 -19.52 -11.91 4.17
C ALA A 221 -18.56 -11.38 3.08
N VAL A 222 -18.82 -11.68 1.80
CA VAL A 222 -18.06 -11.11 0.66
C VAL A 222 -18.25 -9.59 0.59
N LEU A 223 -19.45 -9.08 0.87
CA LEU A 223 -19.71 -7.64 0.88
C LEU A 223 -18.96 -6.94 2.01
N ASP A 224 -18.96 -7.52 3.22
CA ASP A 224 -18.24 -6.97 4.39
C ASP A 224 -16.73 -6.96 4.13
N LEU A 225 -16.21 -8.06 3.60
CA LEU A 225 -14.82 -8.20 3.17
C LEU A 225 -14.42 -7.17 2.09
N PHE A 226 -15.32 -6.89 1.15
CA PHE A 226 -15.14 -5.83 0.16
C PHE A 226 -15.05 -4.45 0.82
N LYS A 227 -15.84 -4.17 1.86
CA LYS A 227 -15.73 -2.90 2.61
C LYS A 227 -14.40 -2.78 3.31
N GLU A 228 -14.00 -3.82 4.05
CA GLU A 228 -12.72 -3.84 4.77
C GLU A 228 -11.54 -3.60 3.81
N THR A 229 -11.59 -4.19 2.62
CA THR A 229 -10.56 -3.98 1.59
C THR A 229 -10.48 -2.54 1.12
N LEU A 230 -11.61 -1.86 0.98
CA LEU A 230 -11.62 -0.44 0.63
C LEU A 230 -11.09 0.44 1.77
N GLU A 231 -11.47 0.15 3.02
CA GLU A 231 -10.95 0.89 4.18
C GLU A 231 -9.44 0.77 4.32
N SER A 232 -8.90 -0.44 4.15
CA SER A 232 -7.45 -0.66 4.20
C SER A 232 -6.73 0.05 3.05
N LEU A 233 -7.29 0.06 1.85
CA LEU A 233 -6.73 0.83 0.75
C LEU A 233 -6.77 2.34 1.05
N LEU A 234 -7.91 2.85 1.53
CA LEU A 234 -8.07 4.25 1.91
C LEU A 234 -7.00 4.68 2.92
N ARG A 235 -6.84 3.92 4.01
CA ARG A 235 -5.82 4.17 5.04
C ARG A 235 -4.39 4.13 4.51
N LEU A 236 -4.10 3.18 3.62
CA LEU A 236 -2.79 3.08 2.96
C LEU A 236 -2.49 4.32 2.11
N MET A 237 -3.47 4.77 1.31
CA MET A 237 -3.30 5.96 0.46
C MET A 237 -3.15 7.23 1.29
N GLU A 238 -3.99 7.43 2.31
CA GLU A 238 -3.88 8.56 3.23
C GLU A 238 -2.51 8.61 3.91
N THR A 239 -2.00 7.45 4.31
CA THR A 239 -0.66 7.31 4.89
C THR A 239 0.44 7.70 3.92
N LEU A 240 0.38 7.21 2.67
CA LEU A 240 1.35 7.57 1.64
C LEU A 240 1.30 9.06 1.29
N ILE A 241 0.13 9.70 1.35
CA ILE A 241 -0.02 11.16 1.18
C ILE A 241 0.74 11.91 2.29
N VAL A 242 0.62 11.46 3.55
CA VAL A 242 1.33 12.10 4.68
C VAL A 242 2.85 11.92 4.58
N GLU A 243 3.31 10.77 4.05
CA GLU A 243 4.73 10.52 3.78
C GLU A 243 5.31 11.34 2.61
N MET A 244 4.47 11.96 1.78
CA MET A 244 4.84 12.85 0.69
C MET A 244 4.48 14.32 1.01
N PRO A 245 5.06 14.95 2.06
CA PRO A 245 4.66 16.29 2.46
C PRO A 245 5.49 17.33 1.70
N THR A 246 5.37 17.42 0.37
CA THR A 246 5.75 18.65 -0.33
C THR A 246 4.56 19.27 -1.08
N ARG A 247 3.80 20.07 -0.31
CA ARG A 247 2.79 21.09 -0.69
C ARG A 247 1.32 20.72 -0.85
N ILE A 248 0.72 19.96 0.08
CA ILE A 248 -0.74 20.05 0.30
C ILE A 248 -1.10 20.03 1.79
N GLN A 249 -1.01 21.20 2.42
CA GLN A 249 -1.84 21.54 3.59
C GLN A 249 -3.02 22.35 3.04
N ASN A 250 -4.06 21.68 2.51
CA ASN A 250 -5.41 22.23 2.26
C ASN A 250 -6.36 21.23 1.55
N CYS A 251 -6.36 19.94 1.91
CA CYS A 251 -7.36 18.99 1.39
C CYS A 251 -8.07 18.16 2.46
N LEU A 252 -8.06 18.58 3.73
CA LEU A 252 -8.72 17.84 4.80
C LEU A 252 -9.66 18.75 5.61
N GLU A 253 -10.89 18.91 5.11
CA GLU A 253 -12.06 18.91 5.98
C GLU A 253 -13.04 17.85 5.47
N VAL A 254 -13.19 16.81 6.30
CA VAL A 254 -14.42 16.09 6.68
C VAL A 254 -15.21 15.35 5.58
N SER A 255 -15.41 14.04 5.77
CA SER A 255 -16.74 13.54 6.17
C SER A 255 -16.64 12.17 6.83
N GLY A 256 -17.40 12.01 7.91
CA GLY A 256 -17.67 10.73 8.55
C GLY A 256 -19.12 10.31 8.34
N LYS A 257 -19.32 9.01 8.53
CA LYS A 257 -20.55 8.19 8.59
C LYS A 257 -20.93 7.46 7.28
N GLU A 258 -20.97 6.14 7.43
CA GLU A 258 -21.00 4.98 6.51
C GLU A 258 -22.30 4.80 5.66
N PRO A 259 -22.38 3.88 4.64
CA PRO A 259 -22.16 2.43 4.83
C PRO A 259 -21.28 1.66 3.80
N LEU A 260 -21.01 2.19 2.60
CA LEU A 260 -20.11 1.58 1.58
C LEU A 260 -19.99 2.48 0.33
N GLN A 261 -21.05 3.25 0.03
CA GLN A 261 -21.03 4.23 -1.08
C GLN A 261 -19.96 5.28 -0.84
N ASP A 262 -20.01 5.86 0.35
CA ASP A 262 -19.15 6.94 0.77
C ASP A 262 -17.73 6.42 0.86
N LEU A 263 -17.52 5.23 1.44
CA LEU A 263 -16.22 4.58 1.49
C LEU A 263 -15.60 4.32 0.10
N PHE A 264 -16.35 3.79 -0.86
CA PHE A 264 -15.81 3.56 -2.21
C PHE A 264 -15.46 4.89 -2.89
N LYS A 265 -16.32 5.90 -2.72
CA LYS A 265 -16.09 7.25 -3.22
C LYS A 265 -14.87 7.89 -2.54
N GLU A 266 -14.74 7.79 -1.23
CA GLU A 266 -13.60 8.24 -0.42
C GLU A 266 -12.31 7.54 -0.85
N THR A 267 -12.36 6.23 -1.11
CA THR A 267 -11.22 5.48 -1.64
C THR A 267 -10.79 6.04 -2.99
N LEU A 268 -11.73 6.29 -3.91
CA LEU A 268 -11.43 6.92 -5.21
C LEU A 268 -10.95 8.38 -5.07
N GLU A 269 -11.47 9.14 -4.12
CA GLU A 269 -11.04 10.50 -3.85
C GLU A 269 -9.63 10.54 -3.23
N SER A 270 -9.29 9.65 -2.31
CA SER A 270 -7.95 9.54 -1.73
C SER A 270 -6.94 9.02 -2.75
N LEU A 271 -7.35 8.09 -3.63
CA LEU A 271 -6.58 7.73 -4.83
C LEU A 271 -6.27 8.97 -5.66
N LEU A 272 -7.30 9.76 -5.98
CA LEU A 272 -7.14 10.97 -6.76
C LEU A 272 -6.20 11.97 -6.06
N ARG A 273 -6.40 12.22 -4.76
CA ARG A 273 -5.55 13.12 -3.96
C ARG A 273 -4.09 12.68 -4.00
N LEU A 274 -3.83 11.38 -3.87
CA LEU A 274 -2.48 10.83 -3.96
C LEU A 274 -1.88 11.08 -5.35
N MET A 275 -2.63 10.84 -6.42
CA MET A 275 -2.19 11.12 -7.78
C MET A 275 -1.94 12.63 -8.00
N GLU A 276 -2.79 13.50 -7.46
CA GLU A 276 -2.61 14.95 -7.48
C GLU A 276 -1.34 15.37 -6.69
N THR A 277 -1.07 14.78 -5.52
CA THR A 277 0.17 14.99 -4.75
C THR A 277 1.40 14.58 -5.57
N LEU A 278 1.39 13.39 -6.18
CA LEU A 278 2.49 12.92 -7.03
C LEU A 278 2.76 13.90 -8.19
N ILE A 279 1.73 14.49 -8.76
CA ILE A 279 1.84 15.47 -9.84
C ILE A 279 2.43 16.80 -9.35
N VAL A 280 2.06 17.24 -8.15
CA VAL A 280 2.64 18.45 -7.53
C VAL A 280 4.14 18.25 -7.26
N GLU A 281 4.53 17.09 -6.73
CA GLU A 281 5.92 16.78 -6.41
C GLU A 281 6.76 16.50 -7.67
N MET A 282 6.17 15.81 -8.65
CA MET A 282 6.84 15.39 -9.88
C MET A 282 5.98 15.68 -11.13
N PRO A 283 5.89 16.94 -11.59
CA PRO A 283 5.06 17.30 -12.75
C PRO A 283 5.43 16.56 -14.04
N THR A 284 6.70 16.16 -14.19
CA THR A 284 7.19 15.36 -15.33
C THR A 284 6.58 13.96 -15.39
N ARG A 285 6.02 13.43 -14.28
CA ARG A 285 5.45 12.08 -14.20
C ARG A 285 3.94 12.01 -14.49
N ILE A 286 3.29 13.11 -14.90
CA ILE A 286 1.86 13.11 -15.26
C ILE A 286 1.53 12.04 -16.31
N GLN A 287 2.36 11.91 -17.35
CA GLN A 287 2.19 10.87 -18.38
C GLN A 287 2.19 9.47 -17.75
N ASN A 288 3.09 9.19 -16.80
CA ASN A 288 3.16 7.89 -16.13
C ASN A 288 1.90 7.62 -15.30
N CYS A 289 1.39 8.63 -14.59
CA CYS A 289 0.14 8.52 -13.84
C CYS A 289 -1.06 8.19 -14.74
N LEU A 290 -1.12 8.76 -15.95
CA LEU A 290 -2.16 8.44 -16.93
C LEU A 290 -1.96 7.03 -17.52
N GLU A 291 -0.73 6.62 -17.76
CA GLU A 291 -0.40 5.28 -18.28
C GLU A 291 -0.75 4.17 -17.29
N LEU A 292 -0.72 4.44 -15.97
CA LEU A 292 -1.22 3.48 -14.97
C LEU A 292 -2.69 3.11 -15.23
N LEU A 293 -3.48 4.02 -15.79
CA LEU A 293 -4.91 3.81 -16.04
C LEU A 293 -5.21 3.13 -17.39
N ASP A 294 -4.21 2.96 -18.26
CA ASP A 294 -4.39 2.45 -19.63
C ASP A 294 -5.09 1.09 -19.68
N THR A 295 -4.77 0.21 -18.72
CA THR A 295 -5.33 -1.15 -18.68
C THR A 295 -6.85 -1.09 -18.48
N TRP A 296 -7.33 -0.23 -17.57
CA TRP A 296 -8.77 -0.09 -17.29
C TRP A 296 -9.49 0.78 -18.32
N LEU A 297 -8.83 1.79 -18.86
CA LEU A 297 -9.37 2.60 -19.96
C LEU A 297 -9.68 1.77 -21.21
N ASN A 298 -8.99 0.64 -21.41
CA ASN A 298 -9.21 -0.29 -22.51
C ASN A 298 -9.98 -1.57 -22.10
N SER A 299 -10.52 -1.61 -20.88
CA SER A 299 -11.28 -2.77 -20.41
C SER A 299 -12.57 -2.98 -21.20
N GLN A 300 -12.98 -4.24 -21.36
CA GLN A 300 -14.29 -4.57 -21.91
C GLN A 300 -15.43 -4.26 -20.93
N LYS A 301 -15.12 -4.03 -19.64
CA LYS A 301 -16.13 -3.74 -18.62
C LYS A 301 -16.36 -2.25 -18.46
N ASP A 302 -17.62 -1.84 -18.55
CA ASP A 302 -18.06 -0.45 -18.48
C ASP A 302 -17.62 0.25 -17.19
N ASN A 303 -17.77 -0.41 -16.05
CA ASN A 303 -17.42 0.14 -14.74
C ASN A 303 -15.92 0.38 -14.57
N GLU A 304 -15.07 -0.47 -15.15
CA GLU A 304 -13.62 -0.29 -15.12
C GLU A 304 -13.23 0.92 -15.98
N ARG A 305 -13.79 1.00 -17.20
CA ARG A 305 -13.55 2.15 -18.10
C ARG A 305 -14.04 3.46 -17.50
N GLU A 306 -15.23 3.48 -16.90
CA GLU A 306 -15.84 4.67 -16.32
C GLU A 306 -15.01 5.23 -15.15
N ARG A 307 -14.60 4.37 -14.22
CA ARG A 307 -13.74 4.77 -13.10
C ARG A 307 -12.40 5.30 -13.58
N ALA A 308 -11.77 4.62 -14.54
CA ALA A 308 -10.49 5.05 -15.10
C ALA A 308 -10.60 6.36 -15.87
N MET A 309 -11.70 6.58 -16.59
CA MET A 309 -11.97 7.81 -17.31
C MET A 309 -12.25 8.97 -16.35
N TRP A 310 -12.96 8.73 -15.23
CA TRP A 310 -13.14 9.71 -14.17
C TRP A 310 -11.81 10.18 -13.59
N CYS A 311 -10.92 9.25 -13.21
CA CYS A 311 -9.58 9.58 -12.72
C CYS A 311 -8.79 10.38 -13.76
N THR A 312 -8.80 9.95 -15.02
CA THR A 312 -8.09 10.60 -16.13
C THR A 312 -8.55 12.04 -16.34
N ALA A 313 -9.86 12.27 -16.42
CA ALA A 313 -10.43 13.61 -16.62
C ALA A 313 -10.06 14.56 -15.47
N ARG A 314 -10.03 14.02 -14.25
CA ARG A 314 -9.74 14.77 -13.02
C ARG A 314 -8.26 15.11 -12.88
N ILE A 315 -7.35 14.18 -13.17
CA ILE A 315 -5.89 14.41 -13.25
C ILE A 315 -5.56 15.53 -14.23
N LEU A 316 -6.10 15.44 -15.45
CA LEU A 316 -5.91 16.48 -16.47
C LEU A 316 -6.53 17.81 -16.03
N GLY A 317 -7.71 17.77 -15.41
CA GLY A 317 -8.38 18.97 -14.89
C GLY A 317 -7.63 19.65 -13.74
N PHE A 318 -7.00 18.87 -12.85
CA PHE A 318 -6.13 19.39 -11.79
C PHE A 318 -4.87 20.01 -12.39
N THR A 319 -4.20 19.29 -13.29
CA THR A 319 -3.01 19.73 -14.01
C THR A 319 -3.24 21.07 -14.73
N ALA A 320 -4.37 21.22 -15.43
CA ALA A 320 -4.74 22.45 -16.14
C ALA A 320 -4.93 23.68 -15.22
N LYS A 321 -5.14 23.46 -13.92
CA LYS A 321 -5.36 24.50 -12.91
C LYS A 321 -4.12 24.81 -12.06
N MET A 322 -3.01 24.08 -12.24
CA MET A 322 -1.81 24.30 -11.45
C MET A 322 -1.15 25.64 -11.79
N ASN A 323 -1.02 26.53 -10.79
CA ASN A 323 -0.43 27.87 -10.96
C ASN A 323 1.07 27.86 -11.26
N ASN A 324 1.79 26.81 -10.84
CA ASN A 324 3.22 26.64 -11.06
C ASN A 324 3.49 25.68 -12.22
N PHE A 325 2.80 25.88 -13.34
CA PHE A 325 3.04 25.12 -14.56
C PHE A 325 4.46 25.41 -15.06
N LYS A 326 5.46 24.72 -14.53
CA LYS A 326 6.82 24.76 -15.09
C LYS A 326 6.73 24.19 -16.50
N ALA A 327 7.53 24.72 -17.42
CA ALA A 327 7.64 24.22 -18.80
C ALA A 327 8.04 22.72 -18.91
N GLU A 328 8.25 22.05 -17.77
CA GLU A 328 8.70 20.66 -17.60
C GLU A 328 7.58 19.61 -17.71
N ILE A 329 6.29 19.99 -17.76
CA ILE A 329 5.23 19.00 -18.00
C ILE A 329 5.31 18.54 -19.46
N GLU A 330 5.77 17.31 -19.69
CA GLU A 330 5.90 16.74 -21.02
C GLU A 330 4.98 15.54 -21.22
N PHE A 331 4.20 15.58 -22.31
CA PHE A 331 3.44 14.43 -22.78
C PHE A 331 4.24 13.71 -23.86
N THR A 332 5.22 12.90 -23.46
CA THR A 332 6.11 12.15 -24.37
C THR A 332 5.33 11.28 -25.37
N ARG A 333 4.11 10.85 -25.01
CA ARG A 333 3.20 10.06 -25.87
C ARG A 333 1.86 10.76 -26.11
N LEU A 334 1.88 12.08 -26.34
CA LEU A 334 0.68 12.88 -26.56
C LEU A 334 -0.29 12.29 -27.61
N GLY A 335 0.24 11.84 -28.76
CA GLY A 335 -0.60 11.26 -29.83
C GLY A 335 -1.37 10.01 -29.37
N ARG A 336 -0.76 9.18 -28.51
CA ARG A 336 -1.41 8.00 -27.92
C ARG A 336 -2.51 8.43 -26.95
N LEU A 337 -2.25 9.41 -26.09
CA LEU A 337 -3.24 9.95 -25.15
C LEU A 337 -4.43 10.55 -25.89
N VAL A 338 -4.19 11.41 -26.88
CA VAL A 338 -5.25 12.03 -27.70
C VAL A 338 -6.08 10.96 -28.40
N ARG A 339 -5.44 9.94 -29.01
CA ARG A 339 -6.15 8.82 -29.62
C ARG A 339 -7.02 8.08 -28.60
N LEU A 340 -6.49 7.77 -27.43
CA LEU A 340 -7.22 7.05 -26.38
C LEU A 340 -8.46 7.82 -25.95
N LEU A 341 -8.32 9.12 -25.65
CA LEU A 341 -9.44 9.98 -25.29
C LEU A 341 -10.45 10.11 -26.44
N ALA A 342 -9.99 10.32 -27.67
CA ALA A 342 -10.87 10.45 -28.84
C ALA A 342 -11.73 9.20 -29.05
N VAL A 343 -11.16 8.00 -28.89
CA VAL A 343 -11.92 6.74 -28.98
C VAL A 343 -12.93 6.63 -27.83
N ARG A 344 -12.57 7.04 -26.61
CA ARG A 344 -13.51 7.04 -25.46
C ARG A 344 -14.63 8.08 -25.56
N CYS A 345 -14.52 9.09 -26.43
CA CYS A 345 -15.65 9.97 -26.75
C CYS A 345 -16.78 9.28 -27.53
N GLN A 346 -16.54 8.06 -28.03
CA GLN A 346 -17.51 7.23 -28.75
C GLN A 346 -17.83 5.94 -27.97
N ASP A 347 -17.62 5.93 -26.65
CA ASP A 347 -17.95 4.79 -25.80
C ASP A 347 -19.47 4.55 -25.77
N PRO A 348 -19.95 3.30 -25.68
CA PRO A 348 -21.38 3.03 -25.49
C PRO A 348 -21.97 3.63 -24.20
N VAL A 349 -21.15 4.00 -23.22
CA VAL A 349 -21.60 4.59 -21.96
C VAL A 349 -21.50 6.12 -22.01
N ASP A 350 -22.65 6.82 -21.94
CA ASP A 350 -22.74 8.28 -22.06
C ASP A 350 -21.82 9.04 -21.08
N ASN A 351 -21.73 8.58 -19.83
CA ASN A 351 -20.89 9.22 -18.83
C ASN A 351 -19.39 9.14 -19.19
N ILE A 352 -18.96 8.05 -19.84
CA ILE A 352 -17.58 7.89 -20.32
C ILE A 352 -17.31 8.89 -21.45
N CYS A 353 -18.26 9.06 -22.38
CA CYS A 353 -18.16 10.05 -23.45
C CYS A 353 -18.04 11.48 -22.90
N PHE A 354 -18.86 11.82 -21.91
CA PHE A 354 -18.82 13.10 -21.22
C PHE A 354 -17.46 13.33 -20.54
N LEU A 355 -17.01 12.38 -19.73
CA LEU A 355 -15.72 12.46 -19.03
C LEU A 355 -14.54 12.53 -20.00
N SER A 356 -14.58 11.79 -21.10
CA SER A 356 -13.55 11.85 -22.14
C SER A 356 -13.50 13.21 -22.83
N SER A 357 -14.66 13.77 -23.16
CA SER A 357 -14.74 15.11 -23.77
C SER A 357 -14.18 16.18 -22.83
N GLN A 358 -14.48 16.08 -21.53
CA GLN A 358 -13.89 16.94 -20.50
C GLN A 358 -12.37 16.75 -20.40
N ALA A 359 -11.87 15.51 -20.47
CA ALA A 359 -10.44 15.21 -20.48
C ALA A 359 -9.72 15.80 -21.70
N VAL A 360 -10.29 15.69 -22.90
CA VAL A 360 -9.77 16.30 -24.13
C VAL A 360 -9.68 17.82 -23.97
N TYR A 361 -10.73 18.45 -23.44
CA TYR A 361 -10.73 19.89 -23.19
C TYR A 361 -9.64 20.30 -22.19
N ASN A 362 -9.50 19.57 -21.09
CA ASN A 362 -8.46 19.84 -20.09
C ASN A 362 -7.06 19.68 -20.69
N LEU A 363 -6.82 18.63 -21.48
CA LEU A 363 -5.56 18.41 -22.19
C LEU A 363 -5.27 19.57 -23.16
N TYR A 364 -6.27 20.03 -23.91
CA TYR A 364 -6.13 21.20 -24.77
C TYR A 364 -5.73 22.46 -23.98
N CYS A 365 -6.38 22.72 -22.84
CA CYS A 365 -6.01 23.85 -21.96
C CYS A 365 -4.55 23.78 -21.51
N ILE A 366 -4.07 22.59 -21.13
CA ILE A 366 -2.68 22.37 -20.74
C ILE A 366 -1.72 22.69 -21.88
N LEU A 367 -1.95 22.12 -23.08
CA LEU A 367 -1.10 22.36 -24.25
C LEU A 367 -1.11 23.84 -24.67
N LEU A 368 -2.25 24.52 -24.51
CA LEU A 368 -2.36 25.96 -24.78
C LEU A 368 -1.54 26.79 -23.79
N GLN A 369 -1.56 26.44 -22.50
CA GLN A 369 -0.74 27.08 -21.47
C GLN A 369 0.75 26.87 -21.73
N GLN A 370 1.18 25.65 -22.07
CA GLN A 370 2.55 25.35 -22.48
C GLN A 370 3.02 26.22 -23.64
N LYS A 371 2.20 26.32 -24.70
CA LYS A 371 2.51 27.15 -25.87
C LYS A 371 2.66 28.63 -25.52
N ARG A 372 1.87 29.15 -24.58
CA ARG A 372 1.98 30.55 -24.11
C ARG A 372 3.30 30.76 -23.34
N ILE A 373 3.67 29.85 -22.46
CA ILE A 373 4.92 29.92 -21.68
C ILE A 373 6.14 29.83 -22.59
N CYS A 374 6.17 28.91 -23.56
CA CYS A 374 7.26 28.82 -24.53
C CYS A 374 7.45 30.12 -25.32
N ARG A 375 6.35 30.80 -25.71
CA ARG A 375 6.42 32.07 -26.43
C ARG A 375 7.04 33.20 -25.59
N VAL A 376 6.71 33.28 -24.30
CA VAL A 376 7.29 34.28 -23.38
C VAL A 376 8.80 34.04 -23.20
N LEU A 377 9.22 32.78 -23.01
CA LEU A 377 10.64 32.44 -22.86
C LEU A 377 11.49 32.71 -24.11
N HIS A 378 10.89 32.65 -25.31
CA HIS A 378 11.58 32.95 -26.58
C HIS A 378 11.54 34.44 -26.96
N GLN A 379 10.84 35.30 -26.20
CA GLN A 379 10.78 36.75 -26.44
C GLN A 379 11.79 37.57 -25.63
N ASP A 380 12.49 36.96 -24.66
CA ASP A 380 13.61 37.59 -23.93
C ASP A 380 15.00 37.03 -24.30
N PRO A 381 15.53 37.36 -25.49
CA PRO A 381 16.97 37.35 -25.68
C PRO A 381 17.46 38.67 -26.33
N ALA A 382 17.32 39.83 -25.65
CA ALA A 382 18.19 41.01 -25.83
C ALA A 382 17.71 42.23 -25.04
N HIS A 383 18.13 42.33 -23.76
CA HIS A 383 18.44 43.64 -23.17
C HIS A 383 19.72 43.55 -22.36
N HIS A 384 20.79 43.01 -22.95
CA HIS A 384 22.14 43.35 -22.55
C HIS A 384 23.09 43.30 -23.76
N SER A 385 23.92 44.35 -23.84
CA SER A 385 25.06 44.61 -24.74
C SER A 385 24.75 45.32 -26.06
N GLY A 386 25.32 46.54 -26.19
CA GLY A 386 25.61 47.14 -27.49
C GLY A 386 25.39 48.64 -27.61
N THR A 387 26.12 49.48 -26.86
CA THR A 387 26.78 50.68 -27.42
C THR A 387 27.99 51.04 -26.55
N ASP A 388 29.12 50.42 -26.87
CA ASP A 388 30.44 50.96 -26.55
C ASP A 388 31.08 51.36 -27.89
N SER A 389 31.36 52.64 -28.07
CA SER A 389 32.47 53.17 -28.87
C SER A 389 32.30 54.67 -29.11
N HIS A 390 33.07 55.48 -28.37
CA HIS A 390 33.90 56.52 -28.96
C HIS A 390 34.91 57.03 -27.93
N GLY A 391 36.06 56.38 -27.90
CA GLY A 391 37.31 57.07 -27.64
C GLY A 391 37.76 57.77 -28.92
N ARG A 392 38.17 59.04 -28.81
CA ARG A 392 39.11 59.67 -29.74
C ARG A 392 40.23 60.35 -28.94
N PRO A 393 41.46 60.32 -29.46
CA PRO A 393 42.64 60.87 -28.79
C PRO A 393 42.80 62.36 -29.12
N ASP A 394 43.31 63.12 -28.15
CA ASP A 394 44.60 63.83 -28.20
C ASP A 394 45.01 64.25 -26.77
#